data_AF-A0A2L0TZJ5-F1
#
_entry.id   AF-A0A2L0TZJ5-F1
#
_cell.length_a   1.000
_cell.length_b   1.000
_cell.length_c   1.000
_cell.angle_alpha   90.00
_cell.angle_beta   90.00
_cell.angle_gamma   90.00
#
_symmetry.space_group_name_H-M   'P 1'
#
loop_
_entity.id
_entity.type
_entity.pdbx_description
1 polymer ?
#
loop_
_entity_poly.entity_id
_entity_poly.type
_entity_poly.pdbx_seq_one_letter_code
_entity_poly.pdbx_strand_id
1 'polypeptide(L)' 'MANMTYTEAGYQHSSESNLVARVKMTVLTWLERSRSRRQLSELPAYLLKDIGLNEADRYQETTKPFWRG' A
#
# COMPACT_ATOMS: atom_id res chain seq x y z
N MET A 1 -11.23 27.32 -48.04
CA MET A 1 -10.06 27.99 -47.44
C MET A 1 -10.54 28.57 -46.12
N ALA A 2 -10.11 28.22 -44.90
CA ALA A 2 -9.05 27.38 -44.35
C ALA A 2 -9.59 26.66 -43.09
N ASN A 3 -9.04 25.49 -42.80
CA ASN A 3 -9.43 24.61 -41.69
C ASN A 3 -8.82 25.07 -40.36
N MET A 4 -9.52 24.72 -39.27
CA MET A 4 -8.93 24.11 -38.07
C MET A 4 -7.91 24.94 -37.27
N THR A 5 -8.40 25.57 -36.20
CA THR A 5 -7.60 25.77 -34.98
C THR A 5 -8.46 25.45 -33.76
N TYR A 6 -8.88 24.19 -33.63
CA TYR A 6 -9.04 23.62 -32.30
C TYR A 6 -7.62 23.34 -31.80
N THR A 7 -7.03 24.32 -31.13
CA THR A 7 -5.81 24.09 -30.36
C THR A 7 -6.21 23.24 -29.16
N GLU A 8 -6.18 21.92 -29.37
CA GLU A 8 -6.06 20.93 -28.31
C GLU A 8 -4.82 21.30 -27.50
N ALA A 9 -5.04 21.97 -26.37
CA ALA A 9 -4.04 22.08 -25.34
C ALA A 9 -3.83 20.65 -24.79
N GLY A 10 -2.88 19.94 -25.38
CA GLY A 10 -2.44 18.63 -24.93
C GLY A 10 -1.97 18.73 -23.49
N TYR A 11 -2.81 18.27 -22.56
CA TYR A 11 -2.40 17.99 -21.19
C TYR A 11 -1.56 16.70 -21.19
N GLN A 12 -0.35 16.80 -21.73
CA GLN A 12 0.66 15.74 -21.68
C GLN A 12 1.41 15.83 -20.34
N HIS A 13 0.96 15.11 -19.31
CA HIS A 13 1.77 14.84 -18.11
C HIS A 13 1.61 13.41 -17.54
N SER A 14 1.02 12.47 -18.28
CA SER A 14 0.37 11.30 -17.68
C SER A 14 1.12 9.96 -17.70
N SER A 15 2.41 9.90 -18.05
CA SER A 15 3.18 8.64 -18.03
C SER A 15 4.21 8.52 -16.89
N GLU A 16 5.11 9.49 -16.73
CA GLU A 16 6.19 9.41 -15.74
C GLU A 16 5.71 9.65 -14.30
N SER A 17 4.80 10.60 -14.12
CA SER A 17 4.14 10.86 -12.82
C SER A 17 3.43 9.62 -12.28
N ASN A 18 2.91 8.76 -13.16
CA ASN A 18 2.20 7.55 -12.79
C ASN A 18 3.14 6.50 -12.18
N LEU A 19 4.35 6.33 -12.71
CA LEU A 19 5.31 5.35 -12.18
C LEU A 19 5.85 5.76 -10.81
N VAL A 20 6.25 7.04 -10.66
CA VAL A 20 6.71 7.56 -9.37
C VAL A 20 5.59 7.48 -8.32
N ALA A 21 4.37 7.83 -8.68
CA ALA A 21 3.21 7.70 -7.80
C ALA A 21 2.94 6.24 -7.40
N ARG A 22 3.03 5.30 -8.35
CA ARG A 22 2.88 3.86 -8.07
C ARG A 22 3.93 3.36 -7.09
N VAL A 23 5.20 3.64 -7.37
CA VAL A 23 6.32 3.24 -6.48
C VAL A 23 6.13 3.84 -5.09
N LYS A 24 5.76 5.13 -5.01
CA LYS A 24 5.47 5.79 -3.73
C LYS A 24 4.35 5.08 -2.97
N MET A 25 3.23 4.78 -3.64
CA MET A 25 2.12 4.06 -2.99
C MET A 25 2.53 2.65 -2.55
N THR A 26 3.29 1.93 -3.36
CA THR A 26 3.83 0.60 -2.99
C THR A 26 4.69 0.68 -1.73
N VAL A 27 5.60 1.66 -1.65
CA VAL A 27 6.44 1.86 -0.46
C VAL A 27 5.60 2.24 0.76
N LEU A 28 4.60 3.11 0.61
CA LEU A 28 3.69 3.46 1.70
C LEU A 28 2.90 2.24 2.21
N THR A 29 2.41 1.39 1.30
CA THR A 29 1.75 0.12 1.68
C THR A 29 2.69 -0.79 2.46
N TRP A 30 3.95 -0.91 2.05
CA TRP A 30 4.92 -1.71 2.79
C TRP A 30 5.23 -1.16 4.17
N LEU A 31 5.33 0.17 4.31
CA LEU A 31 5.52 0.83 5.60
C LEU A 31 4.33 0.59 6.54
N GLU A 32 3.11 0.72 6.03
CA GLU A 32 1.89 0.45 6.78
C GLU A 32 1.83 -1.00 7.25
N ARG A 33 2.11 -1.97 6.36
CA ARG A 33 2.16 -3.40 6.73
C ARG A 33 3.20 -3.68 7.80
N SER A 34 4.39 -3.10 7.68
CA SER A 34 5.46 -3.24 8.69
C SER A 34 4.99 -2.74 10.05
N ARG A 35 4.34 -1.57 10.10
CA ARG A 35 3.78 -1.01 11.32
C ARG A 35 2.68 -1.90 11.90
N SER A 36 1.73 -2.35 11.09
CA SER A 36 0.61 -3.18 11.54
C SER A 36 1.10 -4.54 12.09
N ARG A 37 2.09 -5.17 11.44
CA ARG A 37 2.70 -6.42 11.94
C ARG A 37 3.41 -6.22 13.25
N ARG A 38 4.13 -5.10 13.42
CA ARG A 38 4.74 -4.76 14.71
C ARG A 38 3.69 -4.58 15.81
N GLN A 39 2.61 -3.85 15.52
CA GLN A 39 1.51 -3.67 16.47
C GLN A 39 0.85 -5.00 16.82
N LEU A 40 0.63 -5.88 15.83
CA LEU A 40 0.09 -7.22 16.05
C LEU A 40 1.03 -8.10 16.90
N SER A 41 2.35 -7.94 16.73
CA SER A 41 3.36 -8.66 17.53
C SER A 41 3.39 -8.23 18.99
N GLU A 42 3.10 -6.95 19.25
CA GLU A 42 3.07 -6.35 20.59
C GLU A 42 1.68 -6.49 21.26
N LEU A 43 0.67 -6.97 20.52
CA LEU A 43 -0.71 -7.05 21.02
C LEU A 43 -0.87 -8.14 22.10
N PRO A 44 -1.43 -7.84 23.29
CA PRO A 44 -1.70 -8.82 24.32
C PRO A 44 -2.57 -10.01 23.86
N ALA A 45 -2.32 -11.19 24.41
CA ALA A 45 -2.99 -12.43 23.99
C ALA A 45 -4.52 -12.42 24.20
N TYR A 46 -5.05 -11.70 25.18
CA TYR A 46 -6.50 -11.58 25.36
C TYR A 46 -7.15 -10.75 24.25
N LEU A 47 -6.50 -9.68 23.78
CA LEU A 47 -7.00 -8.86 22.68
C LEU A 47 -6.95 -9.60 21.34
N LEU A 48 -5.97 -10.50 21.14
CA LEU A 48 -5.99 -11.40 19.98
C LEU A 48 -7.28 -12.22 19.96
N LYS A 49 -7.68 -12.78 21.11
CA LYS A 49 -8.89 -13.60 21.22
C LYS A 49 -10.15 -12.79 20.94
N ASP A 50 -10.19 -11.53 21.40
CA ASP A 50 -11.32 -10.62 21.14
C ASP A 50 -11.50 -10.33 19.64
N ILE A 51 -10.41 -10.30 18.87
CA ILE A 51 -10.44 -10.16 17.40
C ILE A 51 -10.45 -11.50 16.65
N GLY A 52 -10.62 -12.62 17.36
CA GLY A 52 -10.71 -13.97 16.78
C GLY A 52 -9.39 -14.55 16.27
N LEU A 53 -8.25 -14.01 16.68
CA LEU A 53 -6.92 -14.53 16.35
C LEU A 53 -6.32 -15.33 17.50
N ASN A 54 -5.44 -16.26 17.15
CA ASN A 54 -4.60 -16.97 18.11
C ASN A 54 -3.09 -16.66 17.90
N GLU A 55 -2.26 -17.23 18.77
CA GLU A 55 -0.81 -17.08 18.73
C GLU A 55 -0.16 -17.58 17.43
N ALA A 56 -0.68 -18.66 16.84
CA ALA A 56 -0.20 -19.17 15.57
C ALA A 56 -0.54 -18.21 14.42
N ASP A 57 -1.73 -17.61 14.41
CA ASP A 57 -2.13 -16.60 13.42
C ASP A 57 -1.23 -15.36 13.52
N ARG A 58 -0.95 -14.89 14.76
CA ARG A 58 0.01 -13.80 15.00
C ARG A 58 1.37 -14.17 14.40
N TYR A 59 1.91 -15.34 14.73
CA TYR A 59 3.21 -15.77 14.23
C TYR A 59 3.25 -15.84 12.70
N GLN A 60 2.21 -16.38 12.07
CA GLN A 60 2.11 -16.45 10.61
C GLN A 60 2.06 -15.06 9.98
N GLU A 61 1.37 -14.10 10.58
CA GLU A 61 1.27 -12.73 10.03
C GLU A 61 2.55 -11.92 10.27
N THR A 62 3.15 -12.00 11.46
CA THR A 62 4.33 -11.20 11.82
C THR A 62 5.61 -11.65 11.13
N THR A 63 5.70 -12.92 10.75
CA THR A 63 6.86 -13.48 10.01
C THR A 63 6.81 -13.21 8.51
N LYS A 64 5.70 -12.69 7.97
CA LYS A 64 5.61 -12.33 6.55
C LYS A 64 6.61 -11.21 6.23
N PRO A 65 7.35 -11.30 5.12
CA PRO A 65 8.20 -10.20 4.66
C PRO A 65 7.36 -8.99 4.25
N PHE A 66 7.90 -7.78 4.42
CA PHE A 66 7.16 -6.52 4.26
C PHE A 66 6.50 -6.34 2.88
N TRP A 67 7.08 -6.92 1.84
CA TRP A 67 6.56 -6.83 0.47
C TRP A 67 5.35 -7.72 0.21
N ARG A 68 5.14 -8.75 1.04
CA ARG A 68 4.06 -9.72 0.86
C ARG A 68 2.79 -9.23 1.53
N GLY A 69 1.73 -9.11 0.73
CA GLY A 69 0.36 -8.96 1.20
C GLY A 69 -0.19 -10.29 1.70
#